data_AF-A0AAV7YRV5-F1
#
_entry.id   AF-A0AAV7YRV5-F1
#
_cell.length_a   1.000
_cell.length_b   1.000
_cell.length_c   1.000
_cell.angle_alpha   90.00
_cell.angle_beta   90.00
_cell.angle_gamma   90.00
#
_symmetry.space_group_name_H-M   'P 1'
#
loop_
_entity.id
_entity.type
_entity.pdbx_description
1 polymer ?
#
loop_
_entity_poly.entity_id
_entity_poly.type
_entity_poly.pdbx_seq_one_letter_code
_entity_poly.pdbx_strand_id
1 'polypeptide(L)'
;MENGPYKNKKAILSLSTGGQKLMYENKGVNGDISKILYPITFGTLYYSGFEVFTPSFHFGAAHSDKLGKQYIEAWKVRLMSILNNENKNIIEFNKTEKYENGILKSETDKINFNNFVKEKNK
;
A
#
# COMPACT_ATOMS: atom_id res chain seq x y z
N MET A 1 17.36 4.86 -3.18
CA MET A 1 16.56 3.62 -3.44
C MET A 1 16.02 3.57 -4.87
N GLU A 2 15.76 4.72 -5.51
CA GLU A 2 15.26 4.85 -6.90
C GLU A 2 16.15 4.26 -8.02
N ASN A 3 17.34 3.75 -7.68
CA ASN A 3 18.30 3.14 -8.61
C ASN A 3 18.48 1.63 -8.37
N GLY A 4 17.55 1.00 -7.65
CA GLY A 4 17.57 -0.45 -7.47
C GLY A 4 17.35 -1.22 -8.79
N PRO A 5 17.58 -2.55 -8.78
CA PRO A 5 17.49 -3.40 -9.98
C PRO A 5 16.10 -3.43 -10.63
N TYR A 6 15.06 -3.04 -9.88
CA TYR A 6 13.68 -3.00 -10.37
C TYR A 6 13.19 -1.59 -10.70
N LYS A 7 14.11 -0.65 -10.94
CA LYS A 7 13.78 0.69 -11.44
C LYS A 7 12.85 0.60 -12.66
N ASN A 8 11.86 1.49 -12.71
CA ASN A 8 10.80 1.56 -13.74
C ASN A 8 9.86 0.35 -13.78
N LYS A 9 9.96 -0.59 -12.83
CA LYS A 9 8.96 -1.65 -12.66
C LYS A 9 7.95 -1.24 -11.60
N LYS A 10 6.72 -1.70 -11.77
CA LYS A 10 5.60 -1.46 -10.86
C LYS A 10 5.38 -2.68 -9.98
N ALA A 11 5.02 -2.47 -8.72
CA ALA A 11 4.61 -3.53 -7.80
C ALA A 11 3.31 -3.14 -7.08
N ILE A 12 2.44 -4.11 -6.86
CA ILE A 12 1.21 -3.96 -6.07
C ILE A 12 1.02 -5.20 -5.20
N LEU A 13 0.58 -4.99 -3.96
CA LEU A 13 0.17 -6.08 -3.07
C LEU A 13 -1.33 -6.31 -3.20
N SER A 14 -1.76 -7.55 -3.42
CA SER A 14 -3.15 -7.99 -3.34
C SER A 14 -3.27 -8.91 -2.14
N LEU A 15 -4.03 -8.50 -1.13
CA LEU A 15 -4.03 -9.10 0.20
C LEU A 15 -5.44 -9.43 0.65
N SER A 16 -5.64 -10.63 1.20
CA SER A 16 -6.88 -11.03 1.87
C SER A 16 -6.64 -11.25 3.36
N THR A 17 -7.61 -10.88 4.19
CA THR A 17 -7.54 -11.11 5.64
C THR A 17 -8.81 -11.79 6.16
N GLY A 18 -8.65 -12.56 7.24
CA GLY A 18 -9.80 -13.03 8.03
C GLY A 18 -10.45 -11.89 8.82
N GLY A 19 -9.64 -11.00 9.41
CA GLY A 19 -10.15 -9.86 10.18
C GLY A 19 -10.86 -8.80 9.32
N GLN A 20 -11.79 -8.08 9.94
CA GLN A 20 -12.47 -6.93 9.32
C GLN A 20 -11.55 -5.70 9.26
N LYS A 21 -11.86 -4.74 8.39
CA LYS A 21 -11.08 -3.50 8.19
C LYS A 21 -10.79 -2.76 9.50
N LEU A 22 -11.81 -2.60 10.37
CA LEU A 22 -11.69 -1.90 11.67
C LEU A 22 -10.62 -2.50 12.58
N MET A 23 -10.36 -3.81 12.48
CA MET A 23 -9.35 -4.48 13.29
C MET A 23 -7.92 -4.02 12.93
N TYR A 24 -7.72 -3.43 11.75
CA TYR A 24 -6.43 -2.96 11.26
C TYR A 24 -6.30 -1.43 11.21
N GLU A 25 -7.22 -0.71 11.86
CA GLU A 25 -7.07 0.73 12.07
C GLU A 25 -6.07 1.01 13.19
N ASN A 26 -5.72 2.29 13.39
CA ASN A 26 -4.73 2.73 14.38
C ASN A 26 -5.03 2.26 15.81
N LYS A 27 -6.31 2.06 16.15
CA LYS A 27 -6.80 1.53 17.43
C LYS A 27 -7.38 0.12 17.32
N GLY A 28 -7.29 -0.50 16.15
CA GLY A 28 -7.76 -1.86 15.92
C GLY A 28 -6.88 -2.88 16.64
N VAL A 29 -7.44 -4.04 16.97
CA VAL A 29 -6.73 -5.10 17.73
C VAL A 29 -5.48 -5.62 17.02
N ASN A 30 -5.45 -5.58 15.69
CA ASN A 30 -4.28 -5.98 14.90
C ASN A 30 -3.30 -4.81 14.67
N GLY A 31 -3.68 -3.58 15.04
CA GLY A 31 -2.91 -2.37 14.81
C GLY A 31 -2.98 -1.86 13.37
N ASP A 32 -2.37 -0.70 13.15
CA ASP A 32 -2.37 0.02 11.87
C ASP A 32 -1.76 -0.81 10.74
N ILE A 33 -2.57 -1.15 9.73
CA ILE A 33 -2.16 -1.93 8.55
C ILE A 33 -0.93 -1.36 7.84
N SER A 34 -0.76 -0.04 7.86
CA SER A 34 0.37 0.62 7.20
C SER A 34 1.71 0.29 7.85
N LYS A 35 1.72 0.17 9.19
CA LYS A 35 2.90 -0.23 9.97
C LYS A 35 3.22 -1.69 9.72
N ILE A 36 2.19 -2.54 9.67
CA ILE A 36 2.32 -3.97 9.37
C ILE A 36 2.97 -4.18 8.00
N LEU A 37 2.57 -3.39 7.00
CA LEU A 37 3.06 -3.53 5.62
C LEU A 37 4.34 -2.76 5.34
N TYR A 38 4.86 -1.94 6.25
CA TYR A 38 6.07 -1.15 6.03
C TYR A 38 7.31 -2.01 5.67
N PRO A 39 7.60 -3.15 6.35
CA PRO A 39 8.76 -3.98 6.00
C PRO A 39 8.69 -4.54 4.57
N ILE A 40 7.49 -4.81 4.07
CA ILE A 40 7.29 -5.33 2.70
C ILE A 40 7.33 -4.18 1.70
N THR A 41 6.49 -3.15 1.90
CA THR A 41 6.33 -2.07 0.94
C THR A 41 7.57 -1.19 0.84
N PHE A 42 8.10 -0.71 1.96
CA PHE A 42 9.34 0.06 1.98
C PHE A 42 10.56 -0.86 1.93
N GLY A 43 10.67 -1.75 2.92
CA GLY A 43 11.91 -2.51 3.17
C GLY A 43 12.27 -3.52 2.08
N THR A 44 11.29 -3.98 1.29
CA THR A 44 11.52 -4.94 0.20
C THR A 44 11.28 -4.30 -1.16
N LEU A 45 10.05 -3.84 -1.44
CA LEU A 45 9.66 -3.42 -2.79
C LEU A 45 10.30 -2.08 -3.17
N TYR A 46 10.04 -1.03 -2.40
CA TYR A 46 10.58 0.31 -2.69
C TYR A 46 12.10 0.34 -2.58
N TYR A 47 12.67 -0.31 -1.56
CA TYR A 47 14.12 -0.43 -1.39
C TYR A 47 14.80 -1.00 -2.64
N SER A 48 14.16 -2.00 -3.28
CA SER A 48 14.66 -2.64 -4.50
C SER A 48 14.38 -1.85 -5.79
N GLY A 49 13.75 -0.67 -5.69
CA GLY A 49 13.55 0.27 -6.80
C GLY A 49 12.19 0.22 -7.50
N PHE A 50 11.21 -0.53 -6.98
CA PHE A 50 9.86 -0.54 -7.56
C PHE A 50 9.10 0.78 -7.34
N GLU A 51 8.26 1.13 -8.32
CA GLU A 51 7.11 1.99 -8.09
C GLU A 51 6.02 1.19 -7.36
N VAL A 52 5.82 1.45 -6.07
CA VAL A 52 4.93 0.64 -5.23
C VAL A 52 3.55 1.27 -5.17
N PHE A 53 2.57 0.63 -5.78
CA PHE A 53 1.16 1.03 -5.71
C PHE A 53 0.60 0.77 -4.32
N THR A 54 -0.42 1.54 -3.93
CA THR A 54 -1.16 1.25 -2.69
C THR A 54 -1.64 -0.22 -2.71
N PRO A 55 -1.71 -0.93 -1.58
CA PRO A 55 -2.20 -2.31 -1.59
C PRO A 55 -3.69 -2.37 -1.95
N SER A 56 -4.14 -3.52 -2.46
CA SER A 56 -5.56 -3.87 -2.55
C SER A 56 -5.89 -4.86 -1.44
N PHE A 57 -7.00 -4.63 -0.75
CA PHE A 57 -7.38 -5.40 0.43
C PHE A 57 -8.76 -6.05 0.27
N HIS A 58 -8.84 -7.32 0.64
CA HIS A 58 -10.07 -8.08 0.79
C HIS A 58 -10.24 -8.44 2.28
N PHE A 59 -10.86 -7.52 3.03
CA PHE A 59 -11.06 -7.71 4.47
C PHE A 59 -12.25 -8.64 4.74
N GLY A 60 -12.12 -9.48 5.77
CA GLY A 60 -13.19 -10.41 6.15
C GLY A 60 -13.52 -11.45 5.07
N ALA A 61 -12.55 -11.84 4.24
CA ALA A 61 -12.77 -12.66 3.06
C ALA A 61 -13.44 -14.02 3.36
N ALA A 62 -13.24 -14.56 4.56
CA ALA A 62 -13.85 -15.81 5.00
C ALA A 62 -15.33 -15.71 5.39
N HIS A 63 -15.92 -14.50 5.43
CA HIS A 63 -17.23 -14.28 6.03
C HIS A 63 -18.36 -14.02 5.02
N SER A 64 -18.08 -13.86 3.72
CA SER A 64 -19.14 -13.64 2.71
C SER A 64 -18.69 -13.82 1.26
N ASP A 65 -19.33 -14.74 0.54
CA ASP A 65 -19.14 -14.92 -0.91
C ASP A 65 -19.59 -13.70 -1.73
N LYS A 66 -20.63 -13.00 -1.27
CA LYS A 66 -21.12 -11.76 -1.91
C LYS A 66 -20.04 -10.68 -1.87
N LEU A 67 -19.39 -10.53 -0.71
CA LEU A 67 -18.30 -9.57 -0.54
C LEU A 67 -17.08 -9.96 -1.39
N GLY A 68 -16.76 -11.27 -1.48
CA GLY A 68 -15.71 -11.79 -2.35
C GLY A 68 -15.92 -11.41 -3.82
N LYS A 69 -17.14 -11.53 -4.35
CA LYS A 69 -17.45 -11.10 -5.74
C LYS A 69 -17.24 -9.61 -5.96
N GLN A 70 -17.67 -8.76 -5.01
CA GLN A 70 -17.47 -7.32 -5.09
C GLN A 70 -15.97 -6.96 -5.13
N TYR A 71 -15.18 -7.64 -4.32
CA TYR A 71 -13.73 -7.47 -4.27
C TYR A 71 -13.03 -7.87 -5.58
N ILE A 72 -13.47 -8.95 -6.22
CA ILE A 72 -12.95 -9.37 -7.53
C ILE A 72 -13.24 -8.31 -8.60
N GLU A 73 -14.47 -7.78 -8.65
CA GLU A 73 -14.83 -6.75 -9.63
C GLU A 73 -14.07 -5.44 -9.39
N ALA A 74 -13.97 -5.00 -8.13
CA ALA A 74 -13.16 -3.84 -7.77
C ALA A 74 -11.68 -4.04 -8.17
N TRP A 75 -11.14 -5.25 -7.98
CA TRP A 75 -9.78 -5.57 -8.36
C TRP A 75 -9.55 -5.53 -9.87
N LYS A 76 -10.49 -6.04 -10.69
CA LYS A 76 -10.43 -5.94 -12.16
C LYS A 76 -10.39 -4.50 -12.62
N VAL A 77 -11.33 -3.67 -12.14
CA VAL A 77 -11.39 -2.24 -12.48
C VAL A 77 -10.08 -1.55 -12.13
N ARG A 78 -9.56 -1.84 -10.94
CA ARG A 78 -8.31 -1.26 -10.46
C ARG A 78 -7.12 -1.68 -11.33
N LEU A 79 -6.97 -2.97 -11.65
CA LEU A 79 -5.91 -3.45 -12.52
C LEU A 79 -5.95 -2.79 -13.90
N MET A 80 -7.13 -2.69 -14.51
CA MET A 80 -7.29 -2.02 -15.80
C MET A 80 -6.83 -0.56 -15.73
N SER A 81 -7.21 0.17 -14.67
CA SER A 81 -6.79 1.56 -14.49
C SER A 81 -5.27 1.73 -14.34
N ILE A 82 -4.59 0.77 -13.69
CA ILE A 82 -3.12 0.78 -13.53
C ILE A 82 -2.44 0.48 -14.86
N LEU A 83 -2.95 -0.51 -15.61
CA LEU A 83 -2.42 -0.90 -16.92
C LEU A 83 -2.58 0.21 -17.96
N ASN A 84 -3.70 0.93 -17.92
CA ASN A 84 -3.95 2.09 -18.79
C ASN A 84 -3.23 3.36 -18.33
N ASN A 85 -2.47 3.32 -17.23
CA ASN A 85 -1.81 4.49 -16.62
C ASN A 85 -2.76 5.62 -16.18
N GLU A 86 -4.02 5.29 -15.95
CA GLU A 86 -5.06 6.22 -15.48
C GLU A 86 -5.01 6.38 -13.95
N ASN A 87 -4.61 5.33 -13.24
CA ASN A 87 -4.48 5.32 -11.80
C ASN A 87 -3.01 5.31 -11.39
N LYS A 88 -2.59 6.32 -10.64
CA LYS A 88 -1.22 6.51 -10.14
C LYS A 88 -1.18 6.54 -8.60
N ASN A 89 -2.09 5.83 -7.95
CA ASN A 89 -2.08 5.71 -6.48
C ASN A 89 -0.87 4.89 -6.03
N ILE A 90 0.26 5.59 -5.93
CA ILE A 90 1.58 5.10 -5.53
C ILE A 90 1.81 5.52 -4.08
N ILE A 91 2.47 4.68 -3.31
CA ILE A 91 2.91 5.03 -1.97
C ILE A 91 4.12 5.96 -2.09
N GLU A 92 3.98 7.17 -1.56
CA GLU A 92 5.07 8.12 -1.50
C GLU A 92 5.95 7.83 -0.27
N PHE A 93 7.16 7.38 -0.54
CA PHE A 93 8.20 7.22 0.46
C PHE A 93 9.20 8.36 0.38
N ASN A 94 9.84 8.69 1.50
CA ASN A 94 10.90 9.68 1.49
C ASN A 94 12.08 9.22 0.61
N LYS A 95 12.56 10.15 -0.20
CA LYS A 95 13.77 9.98 -1.00
C LYS A 95 15.00 10.00 -0.10
N THR A 96 16.06 9.31 -0.52
CA THR A 96 17.32 9.20 0.24
C THR A 96 17.94 10.56 0.56
N GLU A 97 17.78 11.55 -0.31
CA GLU A 97 18.26 12.93 -0.12
C GLU A 97 17.65 13.67 1.09
N LYS A 98 16.48 13.22 1.57
CA LYS A 98 15.83 13.75 2.79
C LYS A 98 16.46 13.23 4.08
N TYR A 99 17.38 12.26 3.99
CA TYR A 99 18.06 11.68 5.14
C TYR A 99 19.50 12.18 5.25
N GLU A 100 20.00 12.30 6.47
CA GLU A 100 21.39 12.57 6.83
C GLU A 100 21.80 11.53 7.87
N ASN A 101 22.88 10.79 7.60
CA ASN A 101 23.33 9.67 8.46
C ASN A 101 22.23 8.66 8.81
N GLY A 102 21.29 8.43 7.87
CA GLY A 102 20.16 7.52 8.07
C GLY A 102 18.99 8.09 8.87
N ILE A 103 19.05 9.36 9.29
CA ILE A 103 18.01 10.05 10.05
C ILE A 103 17.35 11.10 9.15
N LEU A 104 16.02 11.22 9.23
CA LEU A 104 15.26 12.19 8.44
C LEU A 104 15.58 13.63 8.91
N LYS A 105 15.86 14.54 7.97
CA LYS A 105 16.27 15.92 8.27
C LYS A 105 15.17 16.76 8.94
N SER A 106 13.89 16.46 8.72
CA SER A 106 12.76 17.20 9.29
C SER A 106 11.60 16.30 9.69
N GLU A 107 10.84 16.68 10.74
CA GLU A 107 9.67 15.91 11.18
C GLU A 107 8.44 16.08 10.27
N THR A 108 8.37 17.18 9.50
CA THR A 108 7.28 17.42 8.54
C THR A 108 7.37 16.51 7.33
N ASP A 109 8.52 15.88 7.10
CA ASP A 109 8.74 14.90 6.04
C ASP A 109 8.30 13.48 6.43
N LYS A 110 7.69 13.24 7.60
CA LYS A 110 7.26 11.88 8.00
C LYS A 110 6.28 11.30 6.97
N ILE A 111 6.48 10.02 6.63
CA ILE A 111 5.65 9.29 5.66
C ILE A 111 4.18 9.32 6.13
N ASN A 112 3.30 9.83 5.27
CA ASN A 112 1.86 9.86 5.56
C ASN A 112 1.22 8.52 5.21
N PHE A 113 1.12 7.66 6.20
CA PHE A 113 0.51 6.34 6.08
C PHE A 113 -1.00 6.33 5.83
N ASN A 114 -1.68 7.49 5.93
CA ASN A 114 -3.13 7.57 5.69
C ASN A 114 -3.53 7.23 4.25
N ASN A 115 -2.57 7.14 3.32
CA ASN A 115 -2.82 6.78 1.93
C ASN A 115 -3.04 5.27 1.71
N PHE A 116 -2.70 4.41 2.67
CA PHE A 116 -2.94 2.96 2.56
C PHE A 116 -4.42 2.57 2.65
N VAL A 117 -5.23 3.39 3.33
CA VAL A 117 -6.62 3.05 3.68
C VAL A 117 -7.65 3.87 2.89
N LYS A 118 -7.20 4.88 2.14
CA LYS A 118 -8.05 5.73 1.29
C LYS A 118 -8.40 5.06 -0.05
N GLU A 119 -8.99 3.87 -0.02
CA GLU A 119 -10.04 3.59 -1.00
C GLU A 119 -11.29 4.29 -0.48
N LYS A 120 -11.55 5.50 -1.01
CA LYS A 120 -12.78 6.24 -0.74
C LYS A 120 -13.94 5.34 -1.12
N ASN A 121 -14.80 5.06 -0.15
CA ASN A 121 -16.15 4.58 -0.37
C ASN A 121 -16.80 5.44 -1.47
N LYS A 122 -17.10 4.81 -2.61
CA LYS A 122 -18.10 5.26 -3.54
C LYS A 122 -19.03 4.09 -3.79
#